data_AF-A0A5N5E858-F1
#
_entry.id   AF-A0A5N5E858-F1
#
_cell.length_a   1.000
_cell.length_b   1.000
_cell.length_c   1.000
_cell.angle_alpha   90.00
_cell.angle_beta   90.00
_cell.angle_gamma   90.00
#
_symmetry.space_group_name_H-M   'P 1'
#
loop_
_entity.id
_entity.type
_entity.pdbx_description
1 polymer ?
#
loop_
_entity_poly.entity_id
_entity_poly.type
_entity_poly.pdbx_seq_one_letter_code
_entity_poly.pdbx_strand_id
1 'polypeptide(L)'
;PEGSPRSTLWKWALPILLAAIGIPNLLAAGYNYYYNKMLIISGLSPQAQQHLEQVHLVIGVAAFSLGAAAILYWCRLALTVPHGLRHGQTYSAEVLNKARTATLNVGHRAVVIAFGLWVLAGIAYPVALQIAAGGIPQRAYVHLMSSLAVCGAVAVAYPFFILTYYSVRCLYPILLSHGELRSDDGRDIRSLGRSSTRYLAVAASVPLVGIAGLSFVGSGAGEELNATVRALCLGGIAGFIVVYQLFRRIESDLRALLRVVSLEVSASP
;
A
#
# COMPACT_ATOMS: atom_id res chain seq x y z
N PRO A 1 17.86 0.87 22.51
CA PRO A 1 18.04 1.76 23.68
C PRO A 1 16.72 2.42 24.10
N GLU A 2 16.42 2.34 25.39
CA GLU A 2 15.37 3.16 26.02
C GLU A 2 15.72 4.64 25.82
N GLY A 3 14.77 5.42 25.31
CA GLY A 3 14.97 6.85 24.99
C GLY A 3 15.26 7.19 23.53
N SER A 4 15.41 6.22 22.61
CA SER A 4 15.45 6.57 21.18
C SER A 4 14.06 6.96 20.67
N PRO A 5 13.90 7.86 19.67
CA PRO A 5 12.59 8.18 19.08
C PRO A 5 11.79 6.92 18.66
N ARG A 6 12.52 5.86 18.29
CA ARG A 6 11.98 4.55 17.91
C ARG A 6 11.25 3.82 19.05
N SER A 7 11.61 4.07 20.32
CA SER A 7 10.95 3.46 21.47
C SER A 7 9.61 4.10 21.82
N THR A 8 9.25 5.22 21.18
CA THR A 8 7.99 5.95 21.43
C THR A 8 7.04 5.89 20.23
N LEU A 9 7.55 5.54 19.04
CA LEU A 9 6.76 5.46 17.80
C LEU A 9 5.64 4.41 17.83
N TRP A 10 5.67 3.43 18.73
CA TRP A 10 4.57 2.47 18.92
C TRP A 10 3.28 3.14 19.41
N LYS A 11 3.38 4.26 20.16
CA LYS A 11 2.22 5.04 20.61
C LYS A 11 1.45 5.65 19.44
N TRP A 12 2.15 5.86 18.33
CA TRP A 12 1.62 6.42 17.10
C TRP A 12 1.32 5.34 16.04
N ALA A 13 1.23 4.05 16.42
CA ALA A 13 1.04 2.95 15.47
C ALA A 13 -0.21 3.11 14.60
N LEU A 14 -1.35 3.45 15.21
CA LEU A 14 -2.59 3.67 14.49
C LEU A 14 -2.51 4.85 13.50
N PRO A 15 -2.13 6.08 13.92
CA PRO A 15 -2.03 7.19 12.98
C PRO A 15 -0.94 7.00 11.91
N ILE A 16 0.18 6.35 12.24
CA ILE A 16 1.22 6.01 11.24
C ILE A 16 0.66 5.03 10.21
N LEU A 17 -0.07 4.01 10.65
CA LEU A 17 -0.68 3.03 9.75
C LEU A 17 -1.73 3.67 8.85
N LEU A 18 -2.61 4.51 9.40
CA LEU A 18 -3.61 5.24 8.63
C LEU A 18 -2.95 6.22 7.65
N ALA A 19 -1.92 6.95 8.05
CA ALA A 19 -1.21 7.89 7.18
C ALA A 19 -0.42 7.17 6.06
N ALA A 20 0.26 6.07 6.39
CA ALA A 20 1.05 5.30 5.44
C ALA A 20 0.21 4.69 4.32
N ILE A 21 -1.05 4.37 4.60
CA ILE A 21 -2.00 3.84 3.61
C ILE A 21 -2.78 4.97 2.94
N GLY A 22 -3.34 5.86 3.77
CA GLY A 22 -4.25 6.92 3.34
C GLY A 22 -3.59 7.93 2.43
N ILE A 23 -2.39 8.43 2.75
CA ILE A 23 -1.73 9.47 1.95
C ILE A 23 -1.45 8.98 0.53
N PRO A 24 -0.78 7.82 0.30
CA PRO A 24 -0.55 7.34 -1.06
C PRO A 24 -1.85 7.05 -1.83
N ASN A 25 -2.87 6.48 -1.16
CA ASN A 25 -4.15 6.17 -1.81
C ASN A 25 -4.94 7.44 -2.17
N LEU A 26 -4.94 8.47 -1.32
CA LEU A 26 -5.59 9.75 -1.60
C LEU A 26 -4.91 10.47 -2.75
N LEU A 27 -3.57 10.51 -2.78
CA LEU A 27 -2.81 11.10 -3.88
C LEU A 27 -3.07 10.36 -5.20
N ALA A 28 -3.08 9.02 -5.17
CA ALA A 28 -3.37 8.19 -6.33
C ALA A 28 -4.81 8.37 -6.84
N ALA A 29 -5.80 8.41 -5.94
CA ALA A 29 -7.20 8.67 -6.29
C ALA A 29 -7.39 10.08 -6.86
N GLY A 30 -6.77 11.09 -6.25
CA GLY A 30 -6.81 12.48 -6.73
C GLY A 30 -6.19 12.65 -8.11
N TYR A 31 -5.01 12.06 -8.34
CA TYR A 31 -4.38 12.05 -9.66
C TYR A 31 -5.26 11.34 -10.69
N ASN A 32 -5.81 10.17 -10.34
CA ASN A 32 -6.69 9.43 -11.24
C ASN A 32 -7.92 10.23 -11.62
N TYR A 33 -8.57 10.87 -10.65
CA TYR A 33 -9.71 11.75 -10.90
C TYR A 33 -9.35 12.93 -11.80
N TYR A 34 -8.27 13.65 -11.50
CA TYR A 34 -7.84 14.80 -12.31
C TYR A 34 -7.50 14.40 -13.75
N TYR A 35 -6.71 13.34 -13.92
CA TYR A 35 -6.29 12.84 -15.23
C TYR A 35 -7.48 12.40 -16.08
N ASN A 36 -8.42 11.63 -15.50
CA ASN A 36 -9.61 11.19 -16.20
C ASN A 36 -10.61 12.34 -16.44
N LYS A 37 -10.68 13.33 -15.54
CA LYS A 37 -11.51 14.52 -15.74
C LYS A 37 -11.06 15.31 -16.96
N MET A 38 -9.74 15.49 -17.11
CA MET A 38 -9.19 16.23 -18.25
C MET A 38 -9.33 15.51 -19.59
N LEU A 39 -9.20 14.18 -19.61
CA LEU A 39 -9.22 13.40 -20.85
C LEU A 39 -10.61 12.92 -21.29
N ILE A 40 -11.50 12.64 -20.34
CA ILE A 40 -12.78 11.96 -20.61
C ILE A 40 -13.94 12.89 -20.28
N ILE A 41 -13.97 13.44 -19.07
CA ILE A 41 -15.16 14.13 -18.53
C ILE A 41 -15.36 15.50 -19.20
N SER A 42 -14.28 16.24 -19.45
CA SER A 42 -14.31 17.57 -20.09
C SER A 42 -15.02 17.60 -21.44
N GLY A 43 -15.06 16.47 -22.17
CA GLY A 43 -15.75 16.32 -23.44
C GLY A 43 -17.19 15.79 -23.36
N LEU A 44 -17.69 15.44 -22.17
CA LEU A 44 -19.03 14.89 -21.97
C LEU A 44 -20.08 15.99 -21.71
N SER A 45 -21.36 15.64 -21.90
CA SER A 45 -22.47 16.53 -21.56
C SER A 45 -22.48 16.87 -20.06
N PRO A 46 -22.96 18.06 -19.65
CA PRO A 46 -22.99 18.47 -18.24
C PRO A 46 -23.68 17.46 -17.32
N GLN A 47 -24.74 16.81 -17.81
CA GLN A 47 -25.47 15.78 -17.06
C GLN A 47 -24.62 14.51 -16.85
N ALA A 48 -23.87 14.07 -17.86
CA ALA A 48 -22.95 12.94 -17.74
C ALA A 48 -21.76 13.26 -16.81
N GLN A 49 -21.27 14.50 -16.83
CA GLN A 49 -20.24 14.96 -15.89
C GLN A 49 -20.73 14.86 -14.44
N GLN A 50 -21.93 15.38 -14.15
CA GLN A 50 -22.50 15.35 -12.81
C GLN A 50 -22.70 13.93 -12.27
N HIS A 51 -23.20 13.01 -13.10
CA HIS A 51 -23.33 11.60 -12.70
C HIS A 51 -21.98 10.95 -12.44
N LEU A 52 -20.96 11.22 -13.25
CA LEU A 52 -19.62 10.67 -13.05
C LEU A 52 -18.94 11.22 -11.79
N GLU A 53 -19.14 12.49 -11.47
CA GLU A 53 -18.65 13.08 -10.22
C GLU A 53 -19.34 12.45 -9.00
N GLN A 54 -20.64 12.23 -9.07
CA GLN A 54 -21.39 11.51 -8.03
C GLN A 54 -20.88 10.07 -7.85
N VAL A 55 -20.64 9.35 -8.95
CA VAL A 55 -20.10 7.99 -8.90
C VAL A 55 -18.71 7.97 -8.27
N HIS A 56 -17.81 8.88 -8.65
CA HIS A 56 -16.48 8.99 -8.05
C HIS A 56 -16.56 9.27 -6.54
N LEU A 57 -17.46 10.16 -6.12
CA LEU A 57 -17.64 10.48 -4.72
C LEU A 57 -18.16 9.28 -3.93
N VAL A 58 -19.20 8.60 -4.43
CA VAL A 58 -19.80 7.43 -3.76
C VAL A 58 -18.79 6.27 -3.68
N ILE A 59 -18.13 5.93 -4.79
CA ILE A 59 -17.11 4.87 -4.82
C ILE A 59 -15.94 5.25 -3.90
N GLY A 60 -15.48 6.50 -3.94
CA GLY A 60 -14.41 6.98 -3.08
C GLY A 60 -14.74 6.82 -1.61
N VAL A 61 -15.85 7.40 -1.15
CA VAL A 61 -16.28 7.32 0.26
C VAL A 61 -16.47 5.88 0.71
N ALA A 62 -17.14 5.04 -0.11
CA ALA A 62 -17.37 3.64 0.20
C ALA A 62 -16.04 2.86 0.30
N ALA A 63 -15.14 3.03 -0.69
CA ALA A 63 -13.87 2.34 -0.72
C ALA A 63 -12.95 2.75 0.44
N PHE A 64 -12.83 4.06 0.74
CA PHE A 64 -12.02 4.52 1.87
C PHE A 64 -12.58 4.03 3.21
N SER A 65 -13.90 4.06 3.40
CA SER A 65 -14.54 3.61 4.64
C SER A 65 -14.40 2.09 4.83
N LEU A 66 -14.69 1.32 3.79
CA LEU A 66 -14.56 -0.14 3.82
C LEU A 66 -13.10 -0.55 4.00
N GLY A 67 -12.18 0.11 3.30
CA GLY A 67 -10.74 -0.11 3.41
C GLY A 67 -10.24 0.14 4.83
N ALA A 68 -10.60 1.29 5.42
CA ALA A 68 -10.23 1.62 6.79
C ALA A 68 -10.76 0.57 7.78
N ALA A 69 -12.05 0.21 7.71
CA ALA A 69 -12.64 -0.80 8.59
C ALA A 69 -11.96 -2.17 8.45
N ALA A 70 -11.74 -2.63 7.21
CA ALA A 70 -11.10 -3.91 6.93
C ALA A 70 -9.64 -3.93 7.44
N ILE A 71 -8.88 -2.86 7.21
CA ILE A 71 -7.49 -2.74 7.68
C ILE A 71 -7.45 -2.78 9.21
N LEU A 72 -8.29 -2.00 9.89
CA LEU A 72 -8.35 -1.98 11.35
C LEU A 72 -8.68 -3.35 11.93
N TYR A 73 -9.64 -4.05 11.33
CA TYR A 73 -10.01 -5.40 11.74
C TYR A 73 -8.87 -6.41 11.53
N TRP A 74 -8.26 -6.42 10.34
CA TRP A 74 -7.27 -7.42 9.96
C TRP A 74 -5.88 -7.18 10.58
N CYS A 75 -5.60 -5.94 10.95
CA CYS A 75 -4.36 -5.52 11.62
C CYS A 75 -4.52 -5.36 13.13
N ARG A 76 -5.70 -5.66 13.70
CA ARG A 76 -6.00 -5.43 15.13
C ARG A 76 -4.96 -6.02 16.07
N LEU A 77 -4.52 -7.26 15.85
CA LEU A 77 -3.55 -7.93 16.73
C LEU A 77 -2.16 -7.29 16.65
N ALA A 78 -1.77 -6.76 15.49
CA ALA A 78 -0.50 -6.07 15.32
C ALA A 78 -0.48 -4.70 16.04
N LEU A 79 -1.66 -4.15 16.36
CA LEU A 79 -1.79 -2.88 17.06
C LEU A 79 -2.04 -3.08 18.56
N THR A 80 -3.00 -3.93 18.93
CA THR A 80 -3.47 -4.06 20.31
C THR A 80 -2.50 -4.83 21.20
N VAL A 81 -1.84 -5.87 20.68
CA VAL A 81 -0.97 -6.72 21.51
C VAL A 81 0.35 -6.02 21.89
N PRO A 82 1.10 -5.37 20.97
CA PRO A 82 2.27 -4.58 21.36
C PRO A 82 1.91 -3.43 22.31
N HIS A 83 0.75 -2.80 22.11
CA HIS A 83 0.24 -1.75 22.99
C HIS A 83 -0.05 -2.28 24.39
N GLY A 84 -0.74 -3.42 24.50
CA GLY A 84 -1.05 -4.06 25.78
C GLY A 84 0.21 -4.48 26.54
N LEU A 85 1.18 -5.11 25.87
CA LEU A 85 2.46 -5.51 26.48
C LEU A 85 3.20 -4.31 27.07
N ARG A 86 3.22 -3.17 26.37
CA ARG A 86 3.84 -1.94 26.88
C ARG A 86 3.09 -1.31 28.06
N HIS A 87 1.83 -1.67 28.28
CA HIS A 87 1.03 -1.27 29.45
C HIS A 87 0.99 -2.37 30.54
N GLY A 88 1.89 -3.35 30.47
CA GLY A 88 2.03 -4.40 31.49
C GLY A 88 1.01 -5.54 31.38
N GLN A 89 0.23 -5.60 30.29
CA GLN A 89 -0.65 -6.75 30.05
C GLN A 89 0.18 -7.97 29.68
N THR A 90 -0.24 -9.14 30.14
CA THR A 90 0.35 -10.43 29.77
C THR A 90 -0.59 -11.16 28.80
N TYR A 91 0.00 -11.91 27.87
CA TYR A 91 -0.73 -12.67 26.87
C TYR A 91 -0.21 -14.10 26.84
N SER A 92 -1.08 -15.05 26.49
CA SER A 92 -0.64 -16.44 26.28
C SER A 92 0.33 -16.54 25.09
N ALA A 93 1.17 -17.58 25.11
CA ALA A 93 2.13 -17.84 24.02
C ALA A 93 1.44 -17.95 22.65
N GLU A 94 0.21 -18.48 22.59
CA GLU A 94 -0.57 -18.57 21.36
C GLU A 94 -0.95 -17.19 20.80
N VAL A 95 -1.39 -16.26 21.67
CA VAL A 95 -1.75 -14.90 21.26
C VAL A 95 -0.52 -14.12 20.81
N LEU A 96 0.61 -14.29 21.51
CA LEU A 96 1.89 -13.69 21.12
C LEU A 96 2.35 -14.18 19.74
N ASN A 97 2.25 -15.48 19.48
CA ASN A 97 2.59 -16.03 18.16
C ASN A 97 1.69 -15.46 17.05
N LYS A 98 0.38 -15.43 17.28
CA LYS A 98 -0.59 -14.82 16.34
C LYS A 98 -0.29 -13.34 16.09
N ALA A 99 0.11 -12.60 17.12
CA ALA A 99 0.48 -11.19 17.02
C ALA A 99 1.79 -10.98 16.25
N ARG A 100 2.80 -11.84 16.43
CA ARG A 100 4.07 -11.81 15.67
C ARG A 100 3.80 -11.99 14.18
N THR A 101 3.09 -13.07 13.80
CA THR A 101 2.71 -13.31 12.41
C THR A 101 1.83 -12.18 11.85
N ALA A 102 0.88 -11.64 12.64
CA ALA A 102 0.07 -10.50 12.21
C ALA A 102 0.91 -9.24 11.95
N THR A 103 1.92 -8.99 12.80
CA THR A 103 2.79 -7.81 12.71
C THR A 103 3.72 -7.89 11.51
N LEU A 104 4.29 -9.06 11.20
CA LEU A 104 5.10 -9.24 10.00
C LEU A 104 4.27 -9.12 8.72
N ASN A 105 2.99 -9.52 8.76
CA ASN A 105 2.11 -9.51 7.59
C ASN A 105 1.26 -8.23 7.44
N VAL A 106 1.41 -7.23 8.30
CA VAL A 106 0.55 -6.02 8.27
C VAL A 106 0.67 -5.26 6.94
N GLY A 107 1.89 -5.15 6.38
CA GLY A 107 2.11 -4.57 5.07
C GLY A 107 1.37 -5.35 3.98
N HIS A 108 1.50 -6.68 3.96
CA HIS A 108 0.82 -7.55 3.00
C HIS A 108 -0.71 -7.46 3.12
N ARG A 109 -1.26 -7.54 4.33
CA ARG A 109 -2.71 -7.46 4.59
C ARG A 109 -3.30 -6.13 4.13
N ALA A 110 -2.65 -5.03 4.46
CA ALA A 110 -3.09 -3.69 4.06
C ALA A 110 -3.17 -3.55 2.54
N VAL A 111 -2.18 -4.07 1.82
CA VAL A 111 -2.13 -3.90 0.37
C VAL A 111 -3.03 -4.87 -0.38
N VAL A 112 -3.33 -6.05 0.16
CA VAL A 112 -4.36 -6.94 -0.40
C VAL A 112 -5.73 -6.25 -0.37
N ILE A 113 -6.06 -5.58 0.73
CA ILE A 113 -7.31 -4.79 0.84
C ILE A 113 -7.30 -3.64 -0.16
N ALA A 114 -6.22 -2.84 -0.19
CA ALA A 114 -6.10 -1.71 -1.12
C ALA A 114 -6.21 -2.18 -2.58
N PHE A 115 -5.47 -3.23 -2.96
CA PHE A 115 -5.52 -3.81 -4.30
C PHE A 115 -6.92 -4.28 -4.68
N GLY A 116 -7.62 -4.98 -3.79
CA GLY A 116 -9.00 -5.41 -4.02
C GLY A 116 -9.95 -4.23 -4.30
N LEU A 117 -9.79 -3.14 -3.55
CA LEU A 117 -10.57 -1.91 -3.77
C LEU A 117 -10.21 -1.22 -5.10
N TRP A 118 -8.94 -1.18 -5.48
CA TRP A 118 -8.50 -0.64 -6.78
C TRP A 118 -9.01 -1.46 -7.96
N VAL A 119 -9.00 -2.80 -7.85
CA VAL A 119 -9.58 -3.70 -8.86
C VAL A 119 -11.09 -3.47 -8.97
N LEU A 120 -11.79 -3.38 -7.83
CA LEU A 120 -13.23 -3.10 -7.82
C LEU A 120 -13.54 -1.74 -8.46
N ALA A 121 -12.76 -0.70 -8.15
CA ALA A 121 -12.88 0.61 -8.77
C ALA A 121 -12.63 0.54 -10.29
N GLY A 122 -11.64 -0.23 -10.72
CA GLY A 122 -11.34 -0.44 -12.13
C GLY A 122 -12.46 -1.13 -12.93
N ILE A 123 -13.37 -1.85 -12.27
CA ILE A 123 -14.57 -2.41 -12.88
C ILE A 123 -15.75 -1.42 -12.76
N ALA A 124 -15.92 -0.82 -11.59
CA ALA A 124 -17.05 0.05 -11.30
C ALA A 124 -17.06 1.32 -12.16
N TYR A 125 -15.90 1.93 -12.42
CA TYR A 125 -15.81 3.14 -13.24
C TYR A 125 -16.24 2.92 -14.71
N PRO A 126 -15.71 1.93 -15.44
CA PRO A 126 -16.19 1.62 -16.78
C PRO A 126 -17.68 1.28 -16.84
N VAL A 127 -18.19 0.50 -15.88
CA VAL A 127 -19.62 0.14 -15.83
C VAL A 127 -20.48 1.39 -15.64
N ALA A 128 -20.09 2.28 -14.73
CA ALA A 128 -20.79 3.53 -14.52
C ALA A 128 -20.74 4.45 -15.76
N LEU A 129 -19.60 4.52 -16.45
CA LEU A 129 -19.46 5.24 -17.71
C LEU A 129 -20.35 4.66 -18.81
N GLN A 130 -20.44 3.33 -18.90
CA GLN A 130 -21.31 2.65 -19.85
C GLN A 130 -22.79 2.99 -19.61
N ILE A 131 -23.21 3.02 -18.34
CA ILE A 131 -24.59 3.34 -17.96
C ILE A 131 -24.91 4.83 -18.16
N ALA A 132 -24.00 5.73 -17.77
CA ALA A 132 -24.25 7.17 -17.77
C ALA A 132 -24.06 7.86 -19.14
N ALA A 133 -23.09 7.39 -19.93
CA ALA A 133 -22.67 8.04 -21.18
C ALA A 133 -22.82 7.15 -22.43
N GLY A 134 -23.36 5.92 -22.28
CA GLY A 134 -23.46 4.95 -23.38
C GLY A 134 -22.12 4.31 -23.76
N GLY A 135 -21.07 4.53 -22.96
CA GLY A 135 -19.72 4.04 -23.18
C GLY A 135 -18.71 5.17 -23.42
N ILE A 136 -17.45 4.78 -23.62
CA ILE A 136 -16.37 5.71 -23.94
C ILE A 136 -15.60 5.21 -25.17
N PRO A 137 -14.99 6.10 -25.96
CA PRO A 137 -14.10 5.71 -27.05
C PRO A 137 -13.01 4.76 -26.55
N GLN A 138 -12.64 3.76 -27.35
CA GLN A 138 -11.64 2.75 -26.97
C GLN A 138 -10.32 3.36 -26.47
N ARG A 139 -9.89 4.48 -27.04
CA ARG A 139 -8.70 5.22 -26.58
C ARG A 139 -8.86 5.74 -25.14
N ALA A 140 -10.01 6.35 -24.82
CA ALA A 140 -10.31 6.81 -23.47
C ALA A 140 -10.35 5.63 -22.46
N TYR A 141 -10.84 4.47 -22.88
CA TYR A 141 -10.83 3.26 -22.04
C TYR A 141 -9.40 2.80 -21.71
N VAL A 142 -8.50 2.78 -22.70
CA VAL A 142 -7.08 2.44 -22.48
C VAL A 142 -6.42 3.43 -21.52
N HIS A 143 -6.72 4.73 -21.62
CA HIS A 143 -6.21 5.75 -20.70
C HIS A 143 -6.74 5.58 -19.27
N LEU A 144 -8.03 5.30 -19.12
CA LEU A 144 -8.66 5.01 -17.84
C LEU A 144 -8.01 3.79 -17.18
N MET A 145 -7.87 2.69 -17.91
CA MET A 145 -7.24 1.46 -17.40
C MET A 145 -5.76 1.66 -17.07
N SER A 146 -5.01 2.38 -17.90
CA SER A 146 -3.59 2.66 -17.66
C SER A 146 -3.39 3.53 -16.42
N SER A 147 -4.20 4.58 -16.26
CA SER A 147 -4.14 5.44 -15.07
C SER A 147 -4.54 4.70 -13.79
N LEU A 148 -5.56 3.84 -13.84
CA LEU A 148 -5.96 2.96 -12.73
C LEU A 148 -4.85 1.96 -12.36
N ALA A 149 -4.20 1.35 -13.35
CA ALA A 149 -3.11 0.40 -13.13
C ALA A 149 -1.91 1.07 -12.44
N VAL A 150 -1.51 2.25 -12.92
CA VAL A 150 -0.41 3.03 -12.32
C VAL A 150 -0.77 3.47 -10.90
N CYS A 151 -1.95 4.06 -10.71
CA CYS A 151 -2.40 4.51 -9.39
C CYS A 151 -2.54 3.35 -8.40
N GLY A 152 -3.12 2.23 -8.81
CA GLY A 152 -3.25 1.02 -7.99
C GLY A 152 -1.88 0.44 -7.61
N ALA A 153 -0.92 0.42 -8.55
CA ALA A 153 0.42 -0.07 -8.27
C ALA A 153 1.18 0.84 -7.28
N VAL A 154 1.04 2.17 -7.38
CA VAL A 154 1.58 3.13 -6.39
C VAL A 154 0.91 2.93 -5.02
N ALA A 155 -0.41 2.81 -5.00
CA ALA A 155 -1.23 2.60 -3.81
C ALA A 155 -0.99 1.26 -3.11
N VAL A 156 -0.36 0.31 -3.79
CA VAL A 156 0.07 -0.99 -3.23
C VAL A 156 1.54 -0.95 -2.82
N ALA A 157 2.44 -0.57 -3.72
CA ALA A 157 3.88 -0.65 -3.47
C ALA A 157 4.29 0.24 -2.29
N TYR A 158 3.85 1.49 -2.24
CA TYR A 158 4.40 2.45 -1.28
C TYR A 158 3.92 2.15 0.14
N PRO A 159 2.62 1.89 0.39
CA PRO A 159 2.16 1.46 1.70
C PRO A 159 2.79 0.15 2.16
N PHE A 160 3.02 -0.82 1.25
CA PHE A 160 3.69 -2.08 1.61
C PHE A 160 5.04 -1.81 2.28
N PHE A 161 5.91 -1.03 1.63
CA PHE A 161 7.27 -0.79 2.12
C PHE A 161 7.29 0.07 3.39
N ILE A 162 6.44 1.11 3.47
CA ILE A 162 6.36 1.97 4.65
C ILE A 162 5.88 1.17 5.87
N LEU A 163 4.79 0.41 5.73
CA LEU A 163 4.23 -0.39 6.82
C LEU A 163 5.16 -1.52 7.23
N THR A 164 5.76 -2.22 6.27
CA THR A 164 6.69 -3.31 6.55
C THR A 164 7.92 -2.79 7.30
N TYR A 165 8.50 -1.69 6.83
CA TYR A 165 9.62 -1.03 7.51
C TYR A 165 9.26 -0.61 8.94
N TYR A 166 8.12 0.05 9.12
CA TYR A 166 7.63 0.44 10.45
C TYR A 166 7.45 -0.77 11.38
N SER A 167 6.84 -1.83 10.87
CA SER A 167 6.45 -2.98 11.68
C SER A 167 7.64 -3.82 12.10
N VAL A 168 8.57 -4.08 11.18
CA VAL A 168 9.82 -4.79 11.44
C VAL A 168 10.69 -4.04 12.46
N ARG A 169 10.66 -2.70 12.42
CA ARG A 169 11.58 -1.87 13.21
C ARG A 169 11.03 -1.40 14.55
N CYS A 170 9.72 -1.20 14.66
CA CYS A 170 9.09 -0.60 15.84
C CYS A 170 8.17 -1.57 16.60
N LEU A 171 7.42 -2.41 15.91
CA LEU A 171 6.41 -3.27 16.55
C LEU A 171 6.95 -4.68 16.83
N TYR A 172 7.61 -5.30 15.85
CA TYR A 172 8.11 -6.66 15.94
C TYR A 172 9.11 -6.88 17.09
N PRO A 173 10.06 -5.96 17.37
CA PRO A 173 10.99 -6.13 18.48
C PRO A 173 10.30 -6.17 19.86
N ILE A 174 9.15 -5.50 20.02
CA ILE A 174 8.37 -5.53 21.28
C ILE A 174 7.80 -6.93 21.52
N LEU A 175 7.37 -7.60 20.44
CA LEU A 175 6.81 -8.95 20.48
C LEU A 175 7.88 -10.03 20.58
N LEU A 176 9.10 -9.77 20.09
CA LEU A 176 10.24 -10.67 20.25
C LEU A 176 10.75 -10.69 21.69
N SER A 177 10.77 -9.54 22.38
CA SER A 177 11.23 -9.47 23.77
C SER A 177 10.26 -10.10 24.78
N HIS A 178 9.10 -10.59 24.34
CA HIS A 178 8.07 -11.17 25.20
C HIS A 178 7.61 -12.51 24.62
N GLY A 179 7.93 -13.61 25.32
CA GLY A 179 7.56 -14.99 24.98
C GLY A 179 8.65 -15.76 24.25
N GLU A 180 8.60 -17.09 24.32
CA GLU A 180 9.61 -17.97 23.70
C GLU A 180 9.67 -17.80 22.18
N LEU A 181 10.88 -17.77 21.63
CA LEU A 181 11.11 -17.78 20.18
C LEU A 181 11.01 -19.20 19.63
N ARG A 182 10.32 -19.35 18.50
CA ARG A 182 10.14 -20.64 17.83
C ARG A 182 10.79 -20.64 16.45
N SER A 183 11.11 -21.83 15.95
CA SER A 183 11.65 -21.99 14.58
C SER A 183 10.74 -21.42 13.47
N ASP A 184 9.44 -21.32 13.78
CA ASP A 184 8.40 -20.72 12.94
C ASP A 184 8.63 -19.22 12.70
N ASP A 185 9.13 -18.48 13.71
CA ASP A 185 9.44 -17.05 13.60
C ASP A 185 10.50 -16.80 12.51
N GLY A 186 11.48 -17.69 12.39
CA GLY A 186 12.49 -17.63 11.33
C GLY A 186 11.91 -17.89 9.93
N ARG A 187 10.87 -18.73 9.80
CA ARG A 187 10.20 -18.98 8.51
C ARG A 187 9.39 -17.77 8.07
N ASP A 188 8.67 -17.13 8.98
CA ASP A 188 7.87 -15.94 8.69
C ASP A 188 8.75 -14.76 8.25
N ILE A 189 9.89 -14.53 8.91
CA ILE A 189 10.86 -13.50 8.52
C ILE A 189 11.42 -13.76 7.10
N ARG A 190 11.76 -15.01 6.77
CA ARG A 190 12.22 -15.38 5.41
C ARG A 190 11.11 -15.23 4.36
N SER A 191 9.87 -15.53 4.71
CA SER A 191 8.70 -15.33 3.84
C SER A 191 8.49 -13.85 3.51
N LEU A 192 8.65 -12.98 4.50
CA LEU A 192 8.56 -11.53 4.32
C LEU A 192 9.66 -10.99 3.40
N GLY A 193 10.89 -11.48 3.52
CA GLY A 193 11.98 -11.14 2.61
C GLY A 193 11.65 -11.48 1.15
N ARG A 194 11.21 -12.72 0.87
CA ARG A 194 10.79 -13.14 -0.48
C ARG A 194 9.64 -12.33 -1.04
N SER A 195 8.64 -12.02 -0.21
CA SER A 195 7.50 -11.21 -0.61
C SER A 195 7.91 -9.78 -0.94
N SER A 196 8.87 -9.21 -0.19
CA SER A 196 9.36 -7.85 -0.42
C SER A 196 10.02 -7.69 -1.80
N THR A 197 10.73 -8.71 -2.29
CA THR A 197 11.28 -8.72 -3.65
C THR A 197 10.19 -8.69 -4.73
N ARG A 198 9.09 -9.43 -4.52
CA ARG A 198 7.94 -9.41 -5.46
C ARG A 198 7.29 -8.03 -5.50
N TYR A 199 7.06 -7.41 -4.35
CA TYR A 199 6.52 -6.05 -4.28
C TYR A 199 7.47 -5.00 -4.88
N LEU A 200 8.78 -5.21 -4.81
CA LEU A 200 9.76 -4.34 -5.47
C LEU A 200 9.65 -4.43 -6.99
N ALA A 201 9.45 -5.65 -7.54
CA ALA A 201 9.22 -5.83 -8.96
C ALA A 201 7.93 -5.14 -9.43
N VAL A 202 6.86 -5.22 -8.64
CA VAL A 202 5.62 -4.47 -8.91
C VAL A 202 5.89 -2.96 -8.89
N ALA A 203 6.62 -2.45 -7.90
CA ALA A 203 7.00 -1.04 -7.84
C ALA A 203 7.83 -0.61 -9.07
N ALA A 204 8.75 -1.44 -9.53
CA ALA A 204 9.57 -1.18 -10.73
C ALA A 204 8.74 -1.16 -12.02
N SER A 205 7.63 -1.93 -12.08
CA SER A 205 6.73 -1.94 -13.23
C SER A 205 5.87 -0.68 -13.36
N VAL A 206 5.63 0.06 -12.27
CA VAL A 206 4.82 1.30 -12.26
C VAL A 206 5.23 2.28 -13.36
N PRO A 207 6.49 2.73 -13.44
CA PRO A 207 6.92 3.65 -14.51
C PRO A 207 6.84 3.02 -15.91
N LEU A 208 7.09 1.72 -16.04
CA LEU A 208 7.01 1.02 -17.34
C LEU A 208 5.58 0.96 -17.88
N VAL A 209 4.59 0.68 -17.01
CA VAL A 209 3.17 0.69 -17.38
C VAL A 209 2.73 2.12 -17.73
N GLY A 210 3.23 3.12 -16.99
CA GLY A 210 3.02 4.52 -17.33
C GLY A 210 3.51 4.83 -18.75
N ILE A 211 4.76 4.48 -19.08
CA ILE A 211 5.34 4.68 -20.41
C ILE A 211 4.60 3.89 -21.50
N ALA A 212 4.24 2.63 -21.24
CA ALA A 212 3.50 1.81 -22.20
C ALA A 212 2.12 2.39 -22.53
N GLY A 213 1.38 2.86 -21.51
CA GLY A 213 0.10 3.57 -21.71
C GLY A 213 0.25 4.83 -22.56
N LEU A 214 1.45 5.42 -22.58
CA LEU A 214 1.78 6.62 -23.36
C LEU A 214 2.17 6.34 -24.80
N SER A 215 2.78 5.20 -25.09
CA SER A 215 3.11 4.81 -26.46
C SER A 215 1.85 4.65 -27.34
N PHE A 216 0.68 4.45 -26.74
CA PHE A 216 -0.61 4.40 -27.45
C PHE A 216 -1.24 5.78 -27.73
N VAL A 217 -0.67 6.88 -27.21
CA VAL A 217 -1.25 8.23 -27.33
C VAL A 217 -1.15 8.81 -28.75
N GLY A 218 -0.18 8.37 -29.55
CA GLY A 218 0.10 9.00 -30.85
C GLY A 218 0.58 10.44 -30.73
N SER A 219 1.20 10.98 -31.78
CA SER A 219 1.92 12.26 -31.78
C SER A 219 1.05 13.53 -31.68
N GLY A 220 -0.22 13.42 -31.28
CA GLY A 220 -1.20 14.53 -31.22
C GLY A 220 -1.48 15.08 -29.81
N ALA A 221 -0.69 14.71 -28.80
CA ALA A 221 -0.87 15.15 -27.42
C ALA A 221 -0.53 16.64 -27.22
N GLY A 222 -1.48 17.42 -26.69
CA GLY A 222 -1.25 18.81 -26.28
C GLY A 222 -0.21 18.94 -25.13
N GLU A 223 0.32 20.14 -24.93
CA GLU A 223 1.40 20.41 -23.94
C GLU A 223 1.06 19.94 -22.51
N GLU A 224 -0.19 20.10 -22.07
CA GLU A 224 -0.64 19.68 -20.73
C GLU A 224 -0.57 18.15 -20.52
N LEU A 225 -0.87 17.37 -21.56
CA LEU A 225 -0.75 15.90 -21.50
C LEU A 225 0.72 15.51 -21.37
N ASN A 226 1.61 16.16 -22.11
CA ASN A 226 3.05 15.94 -22.00
C ASN A 226 3.61 16.34 -20.62
N ALA A 227 3.07 17.38 -19.97
CA ALA A 227 3.47 17.79 -18.63
C ALA A 227 3.03 16.79 -17.55
N THR A 228 1.77 16.34 -17.60
CA THR A 228 1.22 15.35 -16.65
C THR A 228 1.98 14.03 -16.70
N VAL A 229 2.43 13.66 -17.89
CA VAL A 229 3.21 12.47 -18.18
C VAL A 229 4.62 12.55 -17.63
N ARG A 230 5.30 13.68 -17.85
CA ARG A 230 6.61 13.93 -17.26
C ARG A 230 6.54 13.90 -15.74
N ALA A 231 5.50 14.50 -15.15
CA ALA A 231 5.26 14.45 -13.72
C ALA A 231 5.07 13.00 -13.23
N LEU A 232 4.34 12.16 -13.97
CA LEU A 232 4.17 10.75 -13.63
C LEU A 232 5.47 9.97 -13.71
N CYS A 233 6.26 10.14 -14.77
CA CYS A 233 7.55 9.46 -14.94
C CYS A 233 8.55 9.88 -13.85
N LEU A 234 8.71 11.19 -13.61
CA LEU A 234 9.60 11.71 -12.58
C LEU A 234 9.14 11.29 -11.17
N GLY A 235 7.83 11.37 -10.90
CA GLY A 235 7.24 10.93 -9.64
C GLY A 235 7.39 9.42 -9.41
N GLY A 236 7.22 8.62 -10.46
CA GLY A 236 7.42 7.16 -10.45
C GLY A 236 8.87 6.79 -10.16
N ILE A 237 9.84 7.45 -10.81
CA ILE A 237 11.27 7.25 -10.54
C ILE A 237 11.61 7.66 -9.10
N ALA A 238 11.19 8.84 -8.67
CA ALA A 238 11.46 9.32 -7.31
C ALA A 238 10.87 8.38 -6.25
N GLY A 239 9.63 7.94 -6.43
CA GLY A 239 8.98 7.01 -5.52
C GLY A 239 9.60 5.61 -5.55
N PHE A 240 10.05 5.13 -6.72
CA PHE A 240 10.81 3.89 -6.81
C PHE A 240 12.14 3.97 -6.04
N ILE A 241 12.86 5.09 -6.12
CA ILE A 241 14.09 5.31 -5.35
C ILE A 241 13.81 5.21 -3.84
N VAL A 242 12.74 5.86 -3.36
CA VAL A 242 12.33 5.81 -1.94
C VAL A 242 12.00 4.38 -1.54
N VAL A 243 11.19 3.68 -2.33
CA VAL A 243 10.84 2.27 -2.11
C VAL A 243 12.07 1.38 -2.07
N TYR A 244 13.00 1.54 -3.00
CA TYR A 244 14.23 0.76 -3.05
C TYR A 244 15.11 1.00 -1.81
N GLN A 245 15.20 2.24 -1.34
CA GLN A 245 15.90 2.55 -0.09
C GLN A 245 15.23 1.86 1.12
N LEU A 246 13.90 1.89 1.20
CA LEU A 246 13.15 1.17 2.25
C LEU A 246 13.37 -0.33 2.16
N PHE A 247 13.32 -0.91 0.96
CA PHE A 247 13.59 -2.33 0.72
C PHE A 247 14.97 -2.73 1.25
N ARG A 248 16.04 -2.01 0.91
CA ARG A 248 17.40 -2.33 1.41
C ARG A 248 17.49 -2.24 2.93
N ARG A 249 16.78 -1.28 3.54
CA ARG A 249 16.73 -1.15 5.01
C ARG A 249 15.97 -2.31 5.64
N ILE A 250 14.83 -2.71 5.08
CA ILE A 250 14.07 -3.88 5.52
C ILE A 250 14.94 -5.13 5.43
N GLU A 251 15.64 -5.38 4.32
CA GLU A 251 16.53 -6.55 4.18
C GLU A 251 17.64 -6.57 5.23
N SER A 252 18.21 -5.41 5.57
CA SER A 252 19.19 -5.30 6.65
C SER A 252 18.56 -5.63 8.01
N ASP A 253 17.38 -5.08 8.30
CA ASP A 253 16.67 -5.29 9.55
C ASP A 253 16.24 -6.77 9.69
N LEU A 254 15.73 -7.41 8.63
CA LEU A 254 15.37 -8.83 8.62
C LEU A 254 16.59 -9.74 8.84
N ARG A 255 17.75 -9.42 8.25
CA ARG A 255 19.00 -10.16 8.51
C ARG A 255 19.48 -10.01 9.95
N ALA A 256 19.29 -8.85 10.57
CA ALA A 256 19.60 -8.66 11.98
C ALA A 256 18.65 -9.50 12.87
N LEU A 257 17.35 -9.47 12.59
CA LEU A 257 16.36 -10.25 13.34
C LEU A 257 16.57 -11.76 13.21
N LEU A 258 16.89 -12.25 12.01
CA LEU A 258 17.20 -13.68 11.80
C LEU A 258 18.40 -14.13 12.63
N ARG A 259 19.43 -13.28 12.79
CA ARG A 259 20.58 -13.59 13.64
C ARG A 259 20.18 -13.74 15.10
N VAL A 260 19.37 -12.81 15.63
CA VAL A 260 18.86 -12.89 17.01
C VAL A 260 18.06 -14.17 17.24
N VAL A 261 17.11 -14.47 16.34
CA VAL A 261 16.30 -15.69 16.42
C VAL A 261 17.17 -16.95 16.38
N SER A 262 18.19 -17.00 15.51
CA SER A 262 19.08 -18.16 15.42
C SER A 262 19.92 -18.39 16.68
N LEU A 263 20.36 -17.31 17.34
CA LEU A 263 21.16 -17.40 18.56
C LEU A 263 20.32 -17.88 19.73
N GLU A 264 19.10 -17.34 19.90
CA GLU A 264 18.20 -17.72 20.99
C GLU A 264 17.64 -19.15 20.84
N VAL A 265 17.30 -19.57 19.62
CA VAL A 265 16.88 -20.96 19.36
C VAL A 265 18.02 -21.95 19.62
N SER A 266 19.27 -21.59 19.30
CA SER A 266 20.43 -22.46 19.56
C SER A 266 20.81 -22.52 21.05
N ALA A 267 20.40 -21.52 21.84
CA ALA A 267 20.64 -21.45 23.28
C ALA A 267 19.51 -22.07 24.12
N SER A 268 18.39 -22.44 23.50
CA SER A 268 17.28 -23.13 24.15
C SER A 268 17.58 -24.64 24.19
N PRO A 269 17.65 -25.27 25.38
CA PRO A 269 18.02 -26.67 25.54
C PRO A 269 17.03 -27.67 24.95
#